data_AF-A0A1F8SP22-F1
#
_entry.id   AF-A0A1F8SP22-F1
#
_cell.length_a   1.000
_cell.length_b   1.000
_cell.length_c   1.000
_cell.angle_alpha   90.00
_cell.angle_beta   90.00
_cell.angle_gamma   90.00
#
_symmetry.space_group_name_H-M   'P 1'
#
loop_
_entity.id
_entity.type
_entity.pdbx_description
1 polymer ?
#
loop_
_entity_poly.entity_id
_entity_poly.type
_entity_poly.pdbx_seq_one_letter_code
_entity_poly.pdbx_strand_id
1 'polypeptide(L)' 'MLMTGATDACQYQNAGMKVYGFTPGILPPGYPIMQLVHGHDERVPISYFETGLPVLWDVVNEFCGKGN' A
#
# COMPACT_ATOMS: atom_id res chain seq x y z
N MET A 1 -5.87 2.08 -1.34
CA MET A 1 -6.35 3.05 -0.34
C MET A 1 -5.27 4.10 -0.11
N LEU A 2 -5.64 5.35 0.18
CA LEU A 2 -4.71 6.39 0.66
C LEU A 2 -5.09 6.74 2.11
N MET A 3 -4.14 6.60 3.04
CA MET A 3 -4.35 6.95 4.45
C MET A 3 -3.60 8.23 4.79
N THR A 4 -4.27 9.15 5.49
CA THR A 4 -3.67 10.40 5.94
C THR A 4 -2.96 10.17 7.27
N GLY A 5 -1.64 10.18 7.24
CA GLY A 5 -0.75 10.06 8.40
C GLY A 5 0.66 10.49 8.03
N ALA A 6 1.52 10.74 9.02
CA ALA A 6 2.94 10.99 8.76
C ALA A 6 3.60 9.64 8.39
N THR A 7 3.83 9.42 7.10
CA THR A 7 4.63 8.29 6.60
C THR A 7 6.09 8.71 6.45
N ASP A 8 6.97 7.74 6.26
CA ASP A 8 8.36 7.96 5.83
C ASP A 8 8.49 8.87 4.59
N ALA A 9 7.47 8.88 3.72
CA ALA A 9 7.38 9.75 2.55
C ALA A 9 7.63 11.24 2.88
N CYS A 10 7.19 11.73 4.05
CA CYS A 10 7.40 13.13 4.43
C CYS A 10 8.88 13.49 4.58
N GLN A 11 9.74 12.52 4.93
CA GLN A 11 11.18 12.72 5.03
C GLN A 11 11.87 12.44 3.70
N TYR A 12 11.46 11.39 2.98
CA TYR A 12 12.06 11.05 1.69
C TYR A 12 11.81 12.10 0.61
N GLN A 13 10.66 12.76 0.62
CA GLN A 13 10.40 13.88 -0.29
C GLN A 13 11.36 15.07 -0.04
N ASN A 14 11.74 15.34 1.21
CA ASN A 14 12.73 16.38 1.52
C ASN A 14 14.13 16.02 0.99
N ALA A 15 14.43 14.73 0.84
CA ALA A 15 15.66 14.22 0.23
C ALA A 15 15.62 14.20 -1.31
N GLY A 16 14.55 14.69 -1.94
CA GLY A 16 14.39 14.75 -3.40
C GLY A 16 13.86 13.45 -4.02
N MET A 17 13.44 12.47 -3.23
CA MET A 17 12.88 11.22 -3.73
C MET A 17 11.41 11.39 -4.13
N LYS A 18 11.03 10.82 -5.27
CA LYS A 18 9.61 10.66 -5.65
C LYS A 18 9.05 9.46 -4.91
N VAL A 19 8.02 9.67 -4.09
CA VAL A 19 7.40 8.63 -3.28
C VAL A 19 5.91 8.53 -3.60
N TYR A 20 5.41 7.30 -3.73
CA TYR A 20 4.01 6.98 -3.96
C TYR A 20 3.48 6.17 -2.78
N GLY A 21 2.55 6.75 -2.01
CA GLY A 21 1.98 6.12 -0.81
C GLY A 21 0.69 5.37 -1.12
N PHE A 22 0.79 4.08 -1.44
CA PHE A 22 -0.37 3.21 -1.68
C PHE A 22 0.03 1.74 -1.53
N THR A 23 -0.85 0.93 -0.93
CA THR A 23 -0.73 -0.53 -0.92
C THR A 23 -1.87 -1.14 -1.74
N PRO A 24 -1.61 -1.92 -2.80
CA PRO A 24 -2.65 -2.55 -3.61
C PRO A 24 -3.38 -3.65 -2.84
N GLY A 25 -4.65 -3.84 -3.18
CA GLY A 25 -5.50 -4.91 -2.66
C GLY A 25 -6.98 -4.54 -2.70
N ILE A 26 -7.84 -5.55 -2.85
CA ILE A 26 -9.29 -5.39 -2.85
C ILE A 26 -9.82 -5.82 -1.47
N LEU A 27 -10.55 -4.91 -0.83
CA LEU A 27 -11.23 -5.20 0.42
C LEU A 27 -12.61 -5.85 0.13
N PRO A 28 -13.04 -6.82 0.96
CA PRO A 28 -14.41 -7.31 0.94
C PRO A 28 -15.41 -6.17 1.14
N PRO A 29 -16.61 -6.24 0.53
CA PRO A 29 -17.66 -5.26 0.75
C PRO A 29 -17.95 -5.05 2.24
N GLY A 30 -18.00 -3.80 2.67
CA GLY A 30 -18.30 -3.44 4.06
C GLY A 30 -17.18 -3.69 5.07
N TYR A 31 -15.98 -4.11 4.64
CA TYR A 31 -14.85 -4.31 5.56
C TYR A 31 -14.46 -3.00 6.26
N PRO A 32 -14.45 -2.93 7.61
CA PRO A 32 -14.38 -1.68 8.36
C PRO A 32 -12.95 -1.14 8.53
N ILE A 33 -12.17 -1.09 7.46
CA ILE A 33 -10.73 -0.77 7.50
C ILE A 33 -10.39 0.53 8.25
N MET A 34 -11.18 1.59 8.08
CA MET A 34 -10.95 2.88 8.75
C MET A 34 -11.10 2.82 10.28
N GLN A 35 -11.79 1.81 10.81
CA GLN A 35 -11.94 1.58 12.24
C GLN A 35 -10.83 0.68 12.79
N LEU A 36 -10.20 -0.11 11.92
CA LEU A 36 -9.18 -1.08 12.28
C LEU A 36 -7.77 -0.48 12.29
N VAL A 37 -7.52 0.52 11.44
CA VAL A 37 -6.22 1.19 11.36
C VAL A 37 -5.87 1.81 12.72
N HIS A 38 -4.72 1.42 13.27
CA HIS A 38 -4.26 1.79 14.61
C HIS A 38 -5.20 1.35 15.76
N GLY A 39 -6.12 0.42 15.50
CA GLY A 39 -6.99 -0.19 16.49
C GLY A 39 -6.32 -1.35 17.22
N HIS A 40 -6.90 -1.79 18.35
CA HIS A 40 -6.34 -2.89 19.15
C HIS A 40 -6.32 -4.24 18.39
N ASP A 41 -7.23 -4.41 17.43
CA ASP A 41 -7.39 -5.61 16.61
C ASP A 41 -7.20 -5.28 15.12
N GLU A 42 -6.18 -4.46 14.83
CA GLU A 42 -5.78 -4.13 13.47
C GLU A 42 -5.48 -5.40 12.67
N ARG A 43 -6.19 -5.58 11.57
CA ARG A 43 -6.05 -6.76 10.71
C ARG A 43 -6.55 -6.46 9.30
N VAL A 44 -6.15 -7.32 8.36
CA VAL A 44 -6.54 -7.25 6.96
C VAL A 44 -6.89 -8.67 6.48
N PRO A 45 -7.88 -8.85 5.59
CA PRO A 45 -8.24 -10.18 5.10
C PRO A 45 -7.16 -10.72 4.17
N ILE A 46 -6.97 -12.05 4.16
CA ILE A 46 -6.01 -12.73 3.29
C ILE A 46 -6.28 -12.40 1.80
N SER A 47 -7.56 -12.30 1.43
CA SER A 47 -7.99 -11.92 0.07
C SER A 47 -7.45 -10.56 -0.40
N TYR A 48 -7.12 -9.65 0.52
CA TYR A 48 -6.49 -8.39 0.18
C TYR A 48 -5.08 -8.60 -0.39
N PHE A 49 -4.31 -9.53 0.19
CA PHE A 49 -2.98 -9.89 -0.29
C PHE A 49 -3.05 -10.71 -1.57
N GLU A 50 -3.98 -11.66 -1.67
CA GLU A 50 -4.18 -12.49 -2.87
C GLU A 50 -4.45 -11.63 -4.11
N THR A 51 -5.17 -10.51 -3.94
CA THR A 51 -5.47 -9.56 -5.02
C THR A 51 -4.40 -8.47 -5.18
N GLY A 52 -3.71 -8.08 -4.10
CA GLY A 52 -2.77 -6.95 -4.10
C GLY A 52 -1.34 -7.32 -4.49
N LEU A 53 -0.83 -8.47 -4.03
CA LEU A 53 0.56 -8.90 -4.27
C LEU A 53 0.91 -9.03 -5.76
N PRO A 54 0.05 -9.61 -6.63
CA PRO A 54 0.35 -9.66 -8.06
C PRO A 54 0.53 -8.27 -8.67
N VAL A 55 -0.30 -7.29 -8.28
CA VAL A 55 -0.19 -5.91 -8.76
C VAL A 55 1.11 -5.25 -8.29
N LEU A 56 1.47 -5.43 -7.02
CA LEU A 56 2.73 -4.90 -6.50
C LEU A 56 3.93 -5.51 -7.23
N TRP A 57 3.90 -6.82 -7.45
CA TRP A 57 4.92 -7.55 -8.20
C TRP A 57 5.07 -7.02 -9.62
N ASP A 58 3.97 -6.87 -10.35
CA ASP A 58 3.99 -6.39 -11.73
C ASP A 58 4.53 -4.96 -11.82
N VAL A 59 4.07 -4.06 -10.96
CA VAL A 59 4.53 -2.65 -10.94
C VAL A 59 6.02 -2.55 -10.63
N VAL A 60 6.52 -3.30 -9.64
CA VAL A 60 7.93 -3.27 -9.28
C VAL A 60 8.79 -3.88 -10.40
N ASN A 61 8.37 -4.98 -11.00
CA ASN A 61 9.11 -5.59 -12.12
C ASN A 61 9.07 -4.73 -13.37
N GLU A 62 7.97 -4.05 -13.66
CA GLU A 62 7.91 -3.12 -14.77
C GLU A 62 8.81 -1.91 -14.54
N PHE A 63 8.75 -1.31 -13.35
CA PHE A 63 9.47 -0.07 -13.05
C PHE A 63 10.98 -0.30 -12.83
N CYS A 64 11.36 -1.39 -12.15
CA CYS A 64 12.75 -1.68 -11.78
C CYS A 64 13.37 -2.80 -12.61
N GLY A 65 12.56 -3.72 -13.14
CA GLY A 65 13.02 -4.92 -13.85
C GLY A 65 13.15 -4.72 -15.36
N LYS A 66 12.45 -3.74 -15.96
CA LYS A 66 12.71 -3.32 -17.35
C LYS A 66 13.94 -2.41 -17.42
N GLY A 67 15.09 -2.98 -17.11
CA GLY A 67 16.39 -2.46 -17.52
C GLY A 67 16.76 -3.01 -18.90
N ASN A 68 16.09 -2.50 -19.93
CA ASN A 68 16.50 -2.49 -21.34
C ASN A 68 15.91 -1.25 -21.99
#